data_AF-A0AAW9NUZ8-F1
#
_entry.id   AF-A0AAW9NUZ8-F1
#
_cell.length_a   1.000
_cell.length_b   1.000
_cell.length_c   1.000
_cell.angle_alpha   90.00
_cell.angle_beta   90.00
_cell.angle_gamma   90.00
#
_symmetry.space_group_name_H-M   'P 1'
#
loop_
_entity.id
_entity.type
_entity.pdbx_description
1 polymer ?
#
loop_
_entity_poly.entity_id
_entity_poly.type
_entity_poly.pdbx_seq_one_letter_code
_entity_poly.pdbx_strand_id
1 'polypeptide(L)'
;MLFADARNYQAISLPFNWAADYANGKNYTEYDLLTHKKNDFYLIQKNQVIRFGLFGQGMKLFFEMADGLFNLNGKRVEIEYHADHGEVYYLTTNFKNKDLITYKEAYADYNNVQGIQHSNLKAINFGYKTIYSRDDIQLFFQPIVSLPFNESAFIEVKLTSNKDLNGYLVFKSRGLEVERFYALLKANKAGQINWTIKH
;
A
#
# COMPACT_ATOMS: atom_id res chain seq x y z
N MET A 1 8.23 12.87 13.38
CA MET A 1 7.75 11.94 12.34
C MET A 1 6.64 11.10 12.91
N LEU A 2 5.48 11.08 12.26
CA LEU A 2 4.26 10.44 12.76
C LEU A 2 4.43 8.92 12.87
N PHE A 3 5.06 8.28 11.88
CA PHE A 3 5.21 6.83 11.83
C PHE A 3 6.32 6.29 12.74
N ALA A 4 7.27 7.14 13.16
CA ALA A 4 8.33 6.77 14.09
C ALA A 4 7.99 7.05 15.56
N ASP A 5 6.94 7.83 15.81
CA ASP A 5 6.48 8.17 17.16
C ASP A 5 5.75 6.98 17.81
N ALA A 6 5.78 6.84 19.13
CA ALA A 6 5.00 5.82 19.85
C ALA A 6 3.56 6.28 20.17
N ARG A 7 3.26 7.57 20.05
CA ARG A 7 1.94 8.14 20.34
C ARG A 7 0.87 7.64 19.37
N ASN A 8 -0.33 7.47 19.91
CA ASN A 8 -1.55 7.22 19.15
C ASN A 8 -2.11 8.55 18.65
N TYR A 9 -2.21 8.67 17.33
CA TYR A 9 -2.77 9.85 16.69
C TYR A 9 -4.13 9.54 16.08
N GLN A 10 -5.05 10.48 16.20
CA GLN A 10 -6.32 10.47 15.49
C GLN A 10 -6.62 11.91 15.07
N ALA A 11 -6.76 12.13 13.76
CA ALA A 11 -6.97 13.47 13.23
C ALA A 11 -8.42 13.90 13.37
N ILE A 12 -9.36 13.03 13.05
CA ILE A 12 -10.81 13.25 13.16
C ILE A 12 -11.49 11.93 13.51
N SER A 13 -12.82 11.90 13.63
CA SER A 13 -13.60 10.68 13.90
C SER A 13 -13.49 9.60 12.80
N LEU A 14 -12.93 9.92 11.63
CA LEU A 14 -12.59 8.92 10.63
C LEU A 14 -11.54 7.94 11.19
N PRO A 15 -11.73 6.63 10.97
CA PRO A 15 -10.90 5.60 11.58
C PRO A 15 -9.44 5.64 11.10
N PHE A 16 -9.19 5.95 9.82
CA PHE A 16 -7.84 6.14 9.30
C PHE A 16 -7.72 7.38 8.43
N ASN A 17 -6.54 7.99 8.49
CA ASN A 17 -6.14 9.15 7.68
C ASN A 17 -4.77 8.86 7.07
N TRP A 18 -4.53 9.34 5.86
CA TRP A 18 -3.20 9.22 5.28
C TRP A 18 -2.21 10.22 5.89
N ALA A 19 -0.93 9.85 5.89
CA ALA A 19 0.18 10.72 6.26
C ALA A 19 1.40 10.48 5.36
N ALA A 20 2.13 11.55 5.08
CA ALA A 20 3.46 11.54 4.52
C ALA A 20 4.46 12.07 5.57
N ASP A 21 5.44 11.26 5.95
CA ASP A 21 6.58 11.72 6.77
C ASP A 21 7.71 12.19 5.87
N TYR A 22 8.34 13.29 6.26
CA TYR A 22 9.50 13.88 5.56
C TYR A 22 10.78 13.67 6.37
N ALA A 23 11.92 13.63 5.67
CA ALA A 23 13.24 13.45 6.29
C ALA A 23 13.59 14.54 7.33
N ASN A 24 13.02 15.74 7.20
CA ASN A 24 13.22 16.86 8.12
C ASN A 24 12.39 16.74 9.43
N GLY A 25 11.71 15.61 9.64
CA GLY A 25 10.93 15.35 10.84
C GLY A 25 9.47 15.80 10.78
N LYS A 26 9.11 16.64 9.81
CA LYS A 26 7.73 17.11 9.58
C LYS A 26 6.87 16.00 8.99
N ASN A 27 5.55 16.18 9.07
CA ASN A 27 4.57 15.35 8.40
C ASN A 27 3.53 16.21 7.67
N TYR A 28 2.85 15.59 6.72
CA TYR A 28 1.68 16.15 6.05
C TYR A 28 0.58 15.08 6.04
N THR A 29 -0.52 15.37 6.73
CA THR A 29 -1.61 14.42 7.00
C THR A 29 -2.87 14.81 6.24
N GLU A 30 -3.78 13.87 5.99
CA GLU A 30 -5.05 14.15 5.30
C GLU A 30 -5.88 15.24 5.96
N TYR A 31 -5.91 15.22 7.29
CA TYR A 31 -6.49 16.26 8.11
C TYR A 31 -5.41 16.73 9.07
N ASP A 32 -5.23 18.05 9.13
CA ASP A 32 -4.32 18.67 10.08
C ASP A 32 -4.70 18.26 11.51
N LEU A 33 -3.71 17.84 12.29
CA LEU A 33 -3.93 17.23 13.61
C LEU A 33 -4.44 18.22 14.67
N LEU A 34 -4.33 19.53 14.43
CA LEU A 34 -4.75 20.58 15.37
C LEU A 34 -6.02 21.29 14.91
N THR A 35 -6.07 21.66 13.63
CA THR A 35 -7.15 22.45 13.05
C THR A 35 -8.25 21.60 12.44
N HIS A 36 -8.01 20.30 12.24
CA HIS A 36 -8.91 19.35 11.57
C HIS A 36 -9.27 19.74 10.13
N LYS A 37 -8.56 20.71 9.55
CA LYS A 37 -8.75 21.11 8.15
C LYS A 37 -8.17 20.04 7.23
N LYS A 38 -8.93 19.71 6.19
CA LYS A 38 -8.49 18.77 5.16
C LYS A 38 -7.36 19.39 4.34
N ASN A 39 -6.32 18.61 4.13
CA ASN A 39 -5.19 18.90 3.27
C ASN A 39 -5.38 18.28 1.87
N ASP A 40 -4.69 18.85 0.89
CA ASP A 40 -4.73 18.37 -0.50
C ASP A 40 -3.59 17.38 -0.75
N PHE A 41 -3.95 16.15 -1.12
CA PHE A 41 -3.00 15.09 -1.45
C PHE A 41 -1.96 15.52 -2.50
N TYR A 42 -2.35 16.36 -3.47
CA TYR A 42 -1.45 16.78 -4.55
C TYR A 42 -0.37 17.78 -4.09
N LEU A 43 -0.47 18.31 -2.87
CA LEU A 43 0.55 19.17 -2.26
C LEU A 43 1.64 18.38 -1.53
N ILE A 44 1.55 17.05 -1.46
CA ILE A 44 2.63 16.20 -0.93
C ILE A 44 3.90 16.42 -1.78
N GLN A 45 5.00 16.75 -1.10
CA GLN A 45 6.31 16.90 -1.73
C GLN A 45 6.94 15.51 -1.95
N LYS A 46 6.45 14.77 -2.94
CA LYS A 46 6.74 13.34 -3.18
C LYS A 46 8.23 12.98 -3.10
N ASN A 47 9.11 13.84 -3.63
CA ASN A 47 10.56 13.63 -3.65
C ASN A 47 11.25 13.76 -2.28
N GLN A 48 10.53 14.21 -1.24
CA GLN A 48 11.04 14.36 0.12
C GLN A 48 10.39 13.37 1.11
N VAL A 49 9.39 12.60 0.64
CA VAL A 49 8.68 11.63 1.48
C VAL A 49 9.62 10.47 1.77
N ILE A 50 9.69 10.08 3.04
CA ILE A 50 10.42 8.89 3.48
C ILE A 50 9.48 7.74 3.86
N ARG A 51 8.25 8.06 4.29
CA ARG A 51 7.18 7.07 4.57
C ARG A 51 5.83 7.61 4.17
N PHE A 52 4.99 6.75 3.62
CA PHE A 52 3.61 7.07 3.32
C PHE A 52 2.69 5.93 3.74
N GLY A 53 1.51 6.27 4.25
CA GLY A 53 0.53 5.28 4.65
C GLY A 53 -0.59 5.86 5.49
N LEU A 54 -1.21 5.01 6.29
CA LEU A 54 -2.36 5.29 7.14
C LEU A 54 -2.01 5.26 8.63
N PHE A 55 -2.66 6.13 9.39
CA PHE A 55 -2.65 6.11 10.84
C PHE A 55 -4.05 6.34 11.40
N GLY A 56 -4.30 5.81 12.59
CA GLY A 56 -5.58 5.89 13.29
C GLY A 56 -5.91 4.60 14.01
N GLN A 57 -6.91 4.61 14.89
CA GLN A 57 -7.32 3.42 15.67
C GLN A 57 -6.16 2.73 16.42
N GLY A 58 -5.15 3.49 16.85
CA GLY A 58 -3.94 2.95 17.50
C GLY A 58 -3.00 2.17 16.59
N MET A 59 -3.25 2.14 15.27
CA MET A 59 -2.42 1.44 14.29
C MET A 59 -1.66 2.41 13.38
N LYS A 60 -0.52 1.93 12.89
CA LYS A 60 0.32 2.62 11.90
C LYS A 60 0.67 1.63 10.79
N LEU A 61 0.26 1.97 9.58
CA LEU A 61 0.34 1.10 8.41
C LEU A 61 0.97 1.92 7.29
N PHE A 62 2.20 1.61 6.89
CA PHE A 62 2.94 2.44 5.93
C PHE A 62 3.90 1.61 5.10
N PHE A 63 4.43 2.21 4.04
CA PHE A 63 5.62 1.70 3.38
C PHE A 63 6.77 2.70 3.44
N GLU A 64 7.98 2.16 3.39
CA GLU A 64 9.21 2.94 3.32
C GLU A 64 9.45 3.36 1.85
N MET A 65 9.69 4.65 1.61
CA MET A 65 9.94 5.15 0.25
C MET A 65 11.26 4.63 -0.32
N ALA A 66 12.24 4.36 0.55
CA ALA A 66 13.56 3.89 0.16
C ALA A 66 13.49 2.55 -0.59
N ASP A 67 12.78 1.57 -0.06
CA ASP A 67 12.80 0.18 -0.57
C ASP A 67 11.41 -0.36 -0.93
N GLY A 68 10.33 0.23 -0.40
CA GLY A 68 8.95 -0.20 -0.64
C GLY A 68 8.47 -1.27 0.32
N LEU A 69 9.27 -1.56 1.36
CA LEU A 69 8.87 -2.47 2.41
C LEU A 69 7.63 -1.93 3.13
N PHE A 70 6.62 -2.78 3.31
CA PHE A 70 5.47 -2.45 4.12
C PHE A 70 5.74 -2.73 5.60
N ASN A 71 5.34 -1.80 6.46
CA ASN A 71 5.20 -1.97 7.89
C ASN A 71 3.72 -1.86 8.24
N LEU A 72 3.10 -3.01 8.50
CA LEU A 72 1.70 -3.15 8.82
C LEU A 72 1.58 -3.40 10.33
N ASN A 73 1.59 -2.33 11.11
CA ASN A 73 1.47 -2.34 12.57
C ASN A 73 2.58 -3.19 13.24
N GLY A 74 3.83 -2.96 12.82
CA GLY A 74 5.01 -3.69 13.28
C GLY A 74 5.34 -4.96 12.48
N LYS A 75 4.41 -5.45 11.65
CA LYS A 75 4.66 -6.57 10.75
C LYS A 75 5.30 -6.08 9.47
N ARG A 76 6.53 -6.53 9.20
CA ARG A 76 7.22 -6.24 7.93
C ARG A 76 6.75 -7.21 6.86
N VAL A 77 6.40 -6.70 5.68
CA VAL A 77 6.02 -7.50 4.52
C VAL A 77 6.91 -7.17 3.34
N GLU A 78 7.50 -8.21 2.79
CA GLU A 78 8.35 -8.21 1.60
C GLU A 78 7.62 -8.99 0.49
N ILE A 79 7.81 -8.58 -0.76
CA ILE A 79 7.20 -9.20 -1.95
C ILE A 79 8.31 -9.42 -2.98
N GLU A 80 8.42 -10.65 -3.46
CA GLU A 80 9.40 -11.11 -4.43
C GLU A 80 8.70 -11.84 -5.59
N TYR A 81 9.30 -11.82 -6.78
CA TYR A 81 8.94 -12.72 -7.86
C TYR A 81 10.08 -13.70 -8.10
N HIS A 82 9.80 -15.00 -8.03
CA HIS A 82 10.76 -16.08 -8.23
C HIS A 82 10.50 -16.71 -9.59
N ALA A 83 11.38 -16.49 -10.56
CA ALA A 83 11.29 -17.13 -11.87
C ALA A 83 11.75 -18.59 -11.82
N ASP A 84 11.21 -19.43 -12.70
CA ASP A 84 11.50 -20.86 -12.76
C ASP A 84 12.98 -21.20 -13.01
N HIS A 85 13.74 -20.28 -13.60
CA HIS A 85 15.18 -20.46 -13.88
C HIS A 85 16.09 -20.06 -12.71
N GLY A 86 15.51 -19.73 -11.55
CA GLY A 86 16.22 -19.44 -10.30
C GLY A 86 16.45 -17.96 -10.01
N GLU A 87 16.07 -17.07 -10.93
CA GLU A 87 16.16 -15.63 -10.71
C GLU A 87 15.10 -15.14 -9.72
N VAL A 88 15.57 -14.37 -8.75
CA VAL A 88 14.71 -13.67 -7.79
C VAL A 88 14.70 -12.18 -8.10
N TYR A 89 13.50 -11.64 -8.28
CA TYR A 89 13.23 -10.22 -8.45
C TYR A 89 12.62 -9.67 -7.16
N TYR A 90 13.42 -8.93 -6.39
CA TYR A 90 13.00 -8.32 -5.12
C TYR A 90 12.15 -7.08 -5.38
N LEU A 91 10.82 -7.26 -5.51
CA LEU A 91 9.88 -6.21 -5.89
C LEU A 91 9.77 -5.13 -4.80
N THR A 92 9.75 -5.55 -3.54
CA THR A 92 10.14 -4.73 -2.38
C THR A 92 11.65 -4.86 -2.18
N THR A 93 12.33 -3.81 -1.72
CA THR A 93 13.79 -3.60 -1.91
C THR A 93 14.16 -3.07 -3.29
N ASN A 94 13.22 -2.35 -3.91
CA ASN A 94 13.44 -1.58 -5.12
C ASN A 94 13.71 -0.11 -4.76
N PHE A 95 14.90 0.39 -5.05
CA PHE A 95 15.30 1.78 -4.76
C PHE A 95 14.81 2.82 -5.77
N LYS A 96 14.00 2.41 -6.76
CA LYS A 96 13.34 3.36 -7.65
C LYS A 96 12.25 4.15 -6.93
N ASN A 97 11.93 5.31 -7.52
CA ASN A 97 10.85 6.18 -7.07
C ASN A 97 9.50 5.44 -7.05
N LYS A 98 8.67 5.82 -6.09
CA LYS A 98 7.36 5.24 -5.81
C LYS A 98 6.30 6.31 -5.92
N ASP A 99 5.35 6.10 -6.81
CA ASP A 99 4.20 6.97 -6.92
C ASP A 99 3.16 6.58 -5.87
N LEU A 100 2.87 7.49 -4.96
CA LEU A 100 1.93 7.28 -3.85
C LEU A 100 0.51 7.05 -4.38
N ILE A 101 -0.19 6.08 -3.80
CA ILE A 101 -1.59 5.77 -4.09
C ILE A 101 -2.35 5.77 -2.77
N THR A 102 -3.49 6.46 -2.73
CA THR A 102 -4.48 6.31 -1.65
C THR A 102 -5.86 6.63 -2.18
N TYR A 103 -6.87 5.90 -1.70
CA TYR A 103 -8.27 6.18 -1.99
C TYR A 103 -9.16 5.54 -0.92
N LYS A 104 -10.39 6.02 -0.83
CA LYS A 104 -11.45 5.48 0.03
C LYS A 104 -12.53 4.89 -0.85
N GLU A 105 -12.92 3.67 -0.57
CA GLU A 105 -14.09 3.06 -1.20
C GLU A 105 -15.31 3.38 -0.34
N ALA A 106 -16.36 3.89 -0.98
CA ALA A 106 -17.61 4.22 -0.34
C ALA A 106 -18.78 3.62 -1.12
N TYR A 107 -19.86 3.31 -0.43
CA TYR A 107 -21.10 2.83 -0.99
C TYR A 107 -22.28 3.54 -0.33
N ALA A 108 -23.40 3.62 -1.04
CA ALA A 108 -24.68 4.04 -0.49
C ALA A 108 -25.72 3.05 -0.97
N ASP A 109 -26.48 2.48 -0.04
CA ASP A 109 -27.60 1.63 -0.38
C ASP A 109 -28.74 2.52 -0.86
N TYR A 110 -29.28 2.21 -2.04
CA TYR A 110 -30.37 3.00 -2.61
C TYR A 110 -31.71 2.34 -2.33
N ASN A 111 -32.65 3.10 -1.75
CA ASN A 111 -34.04 2.65 -1.58
C ASN A 111 -35.02 3.79 -1.92
N ASN A 112 -35.98 3.53 -2.81
CA ASN A 112 -37.02 4.48 -3.21
C ASN A 112 -38.02 4.86 -2.10
N VAL A 113 -38.01 4.16 -0.97
CA VAL A 113 -38.98 4.34 0.13
C VAL A 113 -38.40 5.14 1.30
N GLN A 114 -37.08 5.15 1.48
CA GLN A 114 -36.41 5.84 2.59
C GLN A 114 -35.60 7.04 2.06
N GLY A 115 -35.75 8.20 2.71
CA GLY A 115 -35.31 9.53 2.24
C GLY A 115 -33.82 9.71 1.91
N ILE A 116 -33.13 10.63 2.62
CA ILE A 116 -31.73 10.98 2.32
C ILE A 116 -30.84 9.75 2.52
N GLN A 117 -30.10 9.38 1.47
CA GLN A 117 -29.16 8.26 1.52
C GLN A 117 -27.85 8.68 2.19
N HIS A 118 -27.35 7.83 3.09
CA HIS A 118 -26.07 8.03 3.77
C HIS A 118 -24.96 7.24 3.07
N SER A 119 -23.82 7.89 2.85
CA SER A 119 -22.63 7.23 2.32
C SER A 119 -21.88 6.53 3.45
N ASN A 120 -21.54 5.25 3.23
CA ASN A 120 -20.77 4.41 4.13
C ASN A 120 -19.40 4.14 3.52
N LEU A 121 -18.36 4.08 4.35
CA LEU A 121 -17.03 3.67 3.92
C LEU A 121 -16.95 2.14 3.91
N LYS A 122 -16.51 1.56 2.78
CA LYS A 122 -16.26 0.14 2.62
C LYS A 122 -14.83 -0.24 3.01
N ALA A 123 -13.87 0.51 2.50
CA ALA A 123 -12.45 0.27 2.72
C ALA A 123 -11.63 1.55 2.59
N ILE A 124 -10.45 1.54 3.21
CA ILE A 124 -9.41 2.56 2.99
C ILE A 124 -8.19 1.86 2.41
N ASN A 125 -7.68 2.41 1.32
CA ASN A 125 -6.63 1.81 0.52
C ASN A 125 -5.40 2.72 0.48
N PHE A 126 -4.21 2.15 0.58
CA PHE A 126 -2.95 2.86 0.36
C PHE A 126 -1.90 1.94 -0.25
N GLY A 127 -0.97 2.52 -1.00
CA GLY A 127 0.10 1.75 -1.62
C GLY A 127 0.92 2.62 -2.54
N TYR A 128 1.58 1.98 -3.49
CA TYR A 128 2.35 2.69 -4.50
C TYR A 128 2.37 1.94 -5.82
N LYS A 129 2.84 2.61 -6.86
CA LYS A 129 3.31 1.96 -8.08
C LYS A 129 4.76 2.34 -8.37
N THR A 130 5.50 1.41 -8.95
CA THR A 130 6.89 1.61 -9.36
C THR A 130 7.23 0.68 -10.51
N ILE A 131 8.41 0.88 -11.09
CA ILE A 131 9.00 -0.02 -12.08
C ILE A 131 10.22 -0.65 -11.41
N TYR A 132 10.24 -1.98 -11.31
CA TYR A 132 11.45 -2.72 -11.05
C TYR A 132 12.16 -2.97 -12.38
N SER A 133 13.48 -2.84 -12.42
CA SER A 133 14.26 -3.15 -13.61
C SER A 133 15.54 -3.85 -13.25
N ARG A 134 15.81 -4.95 -13.93
CA ARG A 134 17.06 -5.70 -13.87
C ARG A 134 17.33 -6.27 -15.25
N ASP A 135 18.50 -5.97 -15.79
CA ASP A 135 18.88 -6.33 -17.16
C ASP A 135 17.82 -5.81 -18.18
N ASP A 136 17.26 -6.69 -18.99
CA ASP A 136 16.22 -6.36 -19.98
C ASP A 136 14.79 -6.66 -19.51
N ILE A 137 14.62 -7.02 -18.24
CA ILE A 137 13.33 -7.24 -17.60
C ILE A 137 12.87 -5.97 -16.88
N GLN A 138 11.64 -5.56 -17.19
CA GLN A 138 10.93 -4.50 -16.49
C GLN A 138 9.63 -5.06 -15.92
N LEU A 139 9.46 -4.91 -14.62
CA LEU A 139 8.26 -5.29 -13.90
C LEU A 139 7.56 -4.03 -13.39
N PHE A 140 6.36 -3.77 -13.90
CA PHE A 140 5.48 -2.73 -13.38
C PHE A 140 4.76 -3.31 -12.17
N PHE A 141 5.10 -2.80 -11.00
CA PHE A 141 4.68 -3.34 -9.72
C PHE A 141 3.81 -2.32 -8.98
N GLN A 142 2.61 -2.73 -8.60
CA GLN A 142 1.67 -1.92 -7.85
C GLN A 142 1.06 -2.74 -6.69
N PRO A 143 1.66 -2.68 -5.50
CA PRO A 143 1.04 -3.19 -4.28
C PRO A 143 0.12 -2.16 -3.64
N ILE A 144 -1.10 -2.57 -3.29
CA ILE A 144 -2.09 -1.77 -2.55
C ILE A 144 -2.55 -2.56 -1.34
N VAL A 145 -2.34 -2.01 -0.14
CA VAL A 145 -2.92 -2.51 1.10
C VAL A 145 -4.34 -1.99 1.20
N SER A 146 -5.29 -2.91 1.35
CA SER A 146 -6.69 -2.61 1.59
C SER A 146 -7.08 -2.92 3.02
N LEU A 147 -7.79 -1.98 3.64
CA LEU A 147 -8.40 -2.12 4.97
C LEU A 147 -9.92 -2.03 4.85
N PRO A 148 -10.60 -3.13 4.54
CA PRO A 148 -12.05 -3.21 4.67
C PRO A 148 -12.49 -3.06 6.13
N PHE A 149 -13.64 -2.44 6.37
CA PHE A 149 -14.14 -2.26 7.75
C PHE A 149 -14.75 -3.52 8.37
N ASN A 150 -15.23 -4.45 7.55
CA ASN A 150 -15.95 -5.66 7.99
C ASN A 150 -15.29 -6.96 7.52
N GLU A 151 -14.09 -6.90 6.94
CA GLU A 151 -13.38 -8.05 6.38
C GLU A 151 -11.90 -7.98 6.74
N SER A 152 -11.17 -9.06 6.49
CA SER A 152 -9.73 -9.10 6.75
C SER A 152 -8.97 -8.18 5.79
N ALA A 153 -7.97 -7.47 6.32
CA ALA A 153 -7.05 -6.69 5.50
C ALA A 153 -6.28 -7.58 4.51
N PHE A 154 -6.00 -7.06 3.32
CA PHE A 154 -5.26 -7.77 2.29
C PHE A 154 -4.32 -6.85 1.53
N ILE A 155 -3.35 -7.43 0.82
CA ILE A 155 -2.51 -6.74 -0.15
C ILE A 155 -2.93 -7.20 -1.54
N GLU A 156 -3.46 -6.29 -2.34
CA GLU A 156 -3.60 -6.47 -3.78
C GLU A 156 -2.24 -6.21 -4.44
N VAL A 157 -1.77 -7.16 -5.24
CA VAL A 157 -0.58 -6.98 -6.07
C VAL A 157 -0.99 -7.05 -7.52
N LYS A 158 -0.82 -5.94 -8.23
CA LYS A 158 -0.86 -5.90 -9.69
C LYS A 158 0.56 -5.90 -10.23
N LEU A 159 0.86 -6.85 -11.11
CA LEU A 159 2.19 -7.06 -11.67
C LEU A 159 2.11 -7.29 -13.18
N THR A 160 2.87 -6.50 -13.93
CA THR A 160 3.01 -6.64 -15.39
C THR A 160 4.49 -6.76 -15.72
N SER A 161 4.84 -7.67 -16.63
CA SER A 161 6.21 -7.78 -17.15
C SER A 161 6.26 -7.31 -18.60
N ASN A 162 7.38 -6.72 -19.03
CA ASN A 162 7.64 -6.46 -20.45
C ASN A 162 7.94 -7.74 -21.26
N LYS A 163 8.17 -8.87 -20.58
CA LYS A 163 8.43 -10.19 -21.18
C LYS A 163 7.59 -11.28 -20.55
N ASP A 164 7.47 -12.42 -21.24
CA ASP A 164 6.94 -13.63 -20.64
C ASP A 164 7.86 -14.12 -19.53
N LEU A 165 7.30 -14.37 -18.35
CA LEU A 165 8.00 -14.96 -17.21
C LEU A 165 7.10 -16.01 -16.58
N ASN A 166 7.67 -17.16 -16.25
CA ASN A 166 6.99 -18.16 -15.45
C ASN A 166 7.63 -18.27 -14.08
N GLY A 167 6.81 -18.41 -13.06
CA GLY A 167 7.29 -18.37 -11.69
C GLY A 167 6.21 -18.11 -10.66
N TYR A 168 6.64 -17.59 -9.52
CA TYR A 168 5.83 -17.44 -8.32
C TYR A 168 5.94 -16.04 -7.74
N LEU A 169 4.81 -15.50 -7.30
CA LEU A 169 4.78 -14.34 -6.41
C LEU A 169 4.88 -14.83 -4.97
N VAL A 170 5.88 -14.35 -4.24
CA VAL A 170 6.23 -14.82 -2.90
C VAL A 170 6.12 -13.65 -1.92
N PHE A 171 5.37 -13.87 -0.84
CA PHE A 171 5.26 -12.93 0.28
C PHE A 171 6.12 -13.43 1.42
N LYS A 172 6.88 -12.52 2.04
CA LYS A 172 7.75 -12.84 3.17
C LYS A 172 7.50 -11.87 4.33
N SER A 173 7.75 -12.35 5.54
CA SER A 173 7.78 -11.54 6.75
C SER A 173 9.06 -11.83 7.52
N ARG A 174 9.87 -10.79 7.74
CA ARG A 174 11.20 -10.91 8.38
C ARG A 174 12.08 -11.93 7.66
N GLY A 175 12.07 -11.89 6.32
CA GLY A 175 12.82 -12.81 5.47
C GLY A 175 12.26 -14.24 5.36
N LEU A 176 11.23 -14.62 6.11
CA LEU A 176 10.60 -15.94 6.02
C LEU A 176 9.42 -15.92 5.06
N GLU A 177 9.35 -16.90 4.15
CA GLU A 177 8.19 -17.11 3.27
C GLU A 177 6.94 -17.40 4.08
N VAL A 178 5.87 -16.63 3.83
CA VAL A 178 4.57 -16.78 4.48
C VAL A 178 3.46 -17.16 3.51
N GLU A 179 3.67 -16.91 2.22
CA GLU A 179 2.74 -17.30 1.16
C GLU A 179 3.43 -17.34 -0.21
N ARG A 180 2.95 -18.23 -1.09
CA ARG A 180 3.44 -18.41 -2.45
C ARG A 180 2.28 -18.66 -3.40
N PHE A 181 2.27 -17.93 -4.51
CA PHE A 181 1.27 -18.09 -5.56
C PHE A 181 1.94 -18.32 -6.90
N TYR A 182 1.48 -19.34 -7.64
CA TYR A 182 1.87 -19.50 -9.02
C TYR A 182 1.39 -18.28 -9.83
N ALA A 183 2.32 -17.63 -10.54
CA ALA A 183 2.10 -16.35 -11.18
C ALA A 183 2.80 -16.31 -12.55
N LEU A 184 2.14 -16.90 -13.56
CA LEU A 184 2.57 -16.78 -14.95
C LEU A 184 2.32 -15.34 -15.43
N LEU A 185 3.40 -14.65 -15.82
CA LEU A 185 3.33 -13.32 -16.42
C LEU A 185 3.48 -13.45 -17.94
N LYS A 186 2.48 -12.93 -18.66
CA LYS A 186 2.57 -12.74 -20.11
C LYS A 186 2.97 -11.30 -20.41
N ALA A 187 3.82 -11.12 -21.41
CA ALA A 187 4.34 -9.82 -21.79
C ALA A 187 3.19 -8.82 -21.97
N ASN A 188 3.30 -7.68 -21.28
CA ASN A 188 2.37 -6.56 -21.28
C ASN A 188 0.94 -6.89 -20.82
N LYS A 189 0.74 -8.02 -20.14
CA LYS A 189 -0.53 -8.37 -19.48
C LYS A 189 -0.37 -8.31 -17.97
N ALA A 190 -1.31 -7.63 -17.32
CA ALA A 190 -1.31 -7.53 -15.87
C ALA A 190 -1.87 -8.82 -15.25
N GLY A 191 -1.11 -9.41 -14.34
CA GLY A 191 -1.63 -10.31 -13.32
C GLY A 191 -2.06 -9.51 -12.10
N GLN A 192 -3.07 -10.02 -11.39
CA GLN A 192 -3.57 -9.41 -10.15
C GLN A 192 -3.93 -10.51 -9.16
N ILE A 193 -3.55 -10.31 -7.90
CA ILE A 193 -3.87 -11.22 -6.80
C ILE A 193 -4.09 -10.47 -5.50
N ASN A 194 -4.98 -10.98 -4.66
CA ASN A 194 -5.21 -10.48 -3.31
C ASN A 194 -4.69 -11.50 -2.30
N TRP A 195 -3.72 -11.08 -1.49
CA TRP A 195 -3.23 -11.87 -0.37
C TRP A 195 -3.78 -11.33 0.94
N THR A 196 -4.63 -12.12 1.60
CA THR A 196 -5.13 -11.79 2.94
C THR A 196 -4.01 -11.83 3.96
N ILE A 197 -3.85 -10.73 4.71
CA ILE A 197 -2.82 -10.61 5.73
C ILE A 197 -3.23 -11.49 6.91
N LYS A 198 -2.54 -12.63 7.07
CA LYS A 198 -2.76 -13.54 8.20
C LYS A 198 -2.33 -12.89 9.51
N HIS A 199 -3.15 -13.04 10.56
CA HIS A 199 -2.85 -12.62 11.92
C HIS A 199 -1.67 -13.40 12.51
#